data_AF-A0A838SFT3-F1
#
_entry.id   AF-A0A838SFT3-F1
#
_cell.length_a   1.000
_cell.length_b   1.000
_cell.length_c   1.000
_cell.angle_alpha   90.00
_cell.angle_beta   90.00
_cell.angle_gamma   90.00
#
_symmetry.space_group_name_H-M   'P 1'
#
loop_
_entity.id
_entity.type
_entity.pdbx_description
1 polymer ?
#
loop_
_entity_poly.entity_id
_entity_poly.type
_entity_poly.pdbx_seq_one_letter_code
_entity_poly.pdbx_strand_id
1 'polypeptide(L)'
;MLPASDGVPGLLGAITSRAEAQVMRLACLYALLDGGTEIKAMHLRAALAVWDYCEASARFIFGDSLGDSIADTVLLALRNSQEGLTRTEISQLFQGNRDREQIGRALGSLLEYGLVRMVPEETGGQKAERWFVSEEGGTKKTN
;
A
#
# COMPACT_ATOMS: atom_id res chain seq x y z
N MET A 1 6.47 5.97 20.75
CA MET A 1 5.61 6.06 19.57
C MET A 1 5.47 4.65 19.04
N LEU A 2 4.31 4.00 19.20
CA LEU A 2 4.10 2.65 18.65
C LEU A 2 3.98 2.77 17.12
N PRO A 3 4.79 2.04 16.33
CA PRO A 3 4.71 2.08 14.88
C PRO A 3 3.51 1.24 14.45
N ALA A 4 2.33 1.86 14.37
CA ALA A 4 1.14 1.40 13.63
C ALA A 4 -0.15 2.19 13.97
N SER A 5 -0.11 3.29 14.72
CA SER A 5 -1.34 4.04 15.01
C SER A 5 -1.80 4.96 13.88
N ASP A 6 -0.93 5.28 12.92
CA ASP A 6 -1.28 6.15 11.79
C ASP A 6 -1.42 5.30 10.53
N GLY A 7 -2.67 5.06 10.14
CA GLY A 7 -3.08 4.10 9.12
C GLY A 7 -2.25 4.20 7.83
N VAL A 8 -1.36 3.22 7.65
CA VAL A 8 -0.69 2.99 6.37
C VAL A 8 -1.77 2.57 5.38
N PRO A 9 -2.04 3.34 4.32
CA PRO A 9 -3.01 2.93 3.31
C PRO A 9 -2.52 1.68 2.55
N GLY A 10 -3.44 0.84 2.08
CA GLY A 10 -3.12 -0.36 1.31
C GLY A 10 -2.99 -1.65 2.13
N LEU A 11 -2.53 -2.72 1.48
CA LEU A 11 -2.49 -4.08 2.05
C LEU A 11 -1.58 -4.18 3.29
N LEU A 12 -0.49 -3.40 3.31
CA LEU A 12 0.44 -3.32 4.43
C LEU A 12 -0.28 -2.90 5.72
N GLY A 13 -1.09 -1.84 5.70
CA GLY A 13 -1.82 -1.39 6.90
C GLY A 13 -2.89 -2.37 7.36
N ALA A 14 -3.55 -3.05 6.43
CA ALA A 14 -4.50 -4.11 6.79
C ALA A 14 -3.80 -5.25 7.56
N ILE A 15 -2.62 -5.67 7.11
CA ILE A 15 -1.84 -6.76 7.72
C ILE A 15 -1.23 -6.33 9.07
N THR A 16 -0.83 -5.07 9.22
CA THR A 16 -0.22 -4.55 10.46
C THR A 16 -1.22 -3.97 11.45
N SER A 17 -2.51 -3.86 11.10
CA SER A 17 -3.59 -3.25 11.91
C SER A 17 -3.73 -3.80 13.34
N ARG A 18 -3.25 -5.01 13.61
CA ARG A 18 -3.33 -5.66 14.93
C ARG A 18 -2.03 -5.58 15.72
N ALA A 19 -1.10 -4.71 15.34
CA ALA A 19 0.22 -4.53 15.93
C ALA A 19 0.19 -4.54 17.47
N GLU A 20 -0.58 -3.63 18.06
CA GLU A 20 -0.64 -3.44 19.51
C GLU A 20 -1.08 -4.72 20.24
N ALA A 21 -2.14 -5.36 19.73
CA ALA A 21 -2.67 -6.60 20.30
C ALA A 21 -1.70 -7.79 20.14
N GLN A 22 -0.83 -7.79 19.11
CA GLN A 22 0.19 -8.83 18.93
C GLN A 22 1.41 -8.58 19.82
N VAL A 23 1.87 -7.33 19.91
CA VAL A 23 2.97 -6.93 20.80
C VAL A 23 2.64 -7.27 22.25
N MET A 24 1.41 -7.00 22.69
CA MET A 24 0.99 -7.35 24.06
C MET A 24 0.99 -8.85 24.32
N ARG A 25 0.57 -9.67 23.35
CA ARG A 25 0.64 -11.14 23.47
C ARG A 25 2.08 -11.64 23.58
N LEU A 26 2.97 -11.10 22.74
CA LEU A 26 4.41 -11.44 22.78
C LEU A 26 5.04 -11.02 24.11
N ALA A 27 4.70 -9.84 24.64
CA ALA A 27 5.20 -9.37 25.93
C ALA A 27 4.75 -10.28 27.10
N CYS A 28 3.51 -10.76 27.08
CA CYS A 28 3.03 -11.76 28.04
C CYS A 28 3.83 -13.07 27.94
N LEU A 29 4.05 -13.58 26.73
CA LEU A 29 4.82 -14.81 26.52
C LEU A 29 6.26 -14.67 27.03
N TYR A 30 6.92 -13.53 26.76
CA TYR A 30 8.26 -13.28 27.27
C TYR A 30 8.30 -13.14 28.80
N ALA A 31 7.27 -12.56 29.42
CA ALA A 31 7.17 -12.53 30.87
C ALA A 31 7.05 -13.94 31.47
N LEU A 32 6.23 -14.80 30.87
CA LEU A 32 6.08 -16.19 31.32
C LEU A 32 7.36 -17.02 31.12
N LEU A 33 8.08 -16.80 30.02
CA LEU A 33 9.37 -17.45 29.76
C LEU A 33 10.45 -17.02 30.76
N ASP A 34 10.40 -15.77 31.24
CA ASP A 34 11.27 -15.25 32.31
C ASP A 34 10.79 -15.67 33.72
N GLY A 35 9.72 -16.47 33.82
CA GLY A 35 9.13 -16.92 35.07
C GLY A 35 8.40 -15.83 35.87
N GLY A 36 8.14 -14.67 35.26
CA GLY A 36 7.46 -13.55 35.86
C GLY A 36 5.95 -13.61 35.73
N THR A 37 5.24 -13.14 36.75
CA THR A 37 3.78 -12.93 36.73
C THR A 37 3.38 -11.54 36.24
N GLU A 38 4.36 -10.68 35.97
CA GLU A 38 4.18 -9.29 35.56
C GLU A 38 5.00 -8.98 34.31
N ILE A 39 4.44 -8.17 33.41
CA ILE A 39 5.15 -7.66 32.23
C ILE A 39 6.06 -6.52 32.66
N LYS A 40 7.38 -6.70 32.52
CA LYS A 40 8.38 -5.66 32.73
C LYS A 40 8.75 -4.98 31.41
N ALA A 41 9.39 -3.82 31.51
CA ALA A 41 9.85 -3.06 30.35
C ALA A 41 10.74 -3.89 29.39
N MET A 42 11.54 -4.83 29.91
CA MET A 42 12.37 -5.72 29.07
C MET A 42 11.54 -6.66 28.19
N HIS A 43 10.41 -7.19 28.69
CA HIS A 43 9.53 -8.07 27.92
C HIS A 43 8.84 -7.30 26.80
N LEU A 44 8.39 -6.07 27.09
CA LEU A 44 7.78 -5.20 26.10
C LEU A 44 8.77 -4.80 25.00
N ARG A 45 10.01 -4.44 25.38
CA ARG A 45 11.06 -4.12 24.40
C ARG A 45 11.42 -5.31 23.52
N ALA A 46 11.51 -6.52 24.09
CA ALA A 46 11.74 -7.74 23.32
C ALA A 46 10.59 -8.02 22.33
N ALA A 47 9.34 -7.84 22.77
CA ALA A 47 8.16 -7.97 21.91
C ALA A 47 8.15 -6.97 20.76
N LEU A 48 8.49 -5.71 21.04
CA LEU A 48 8.61 -4.67 20.01
C LEU A 48 9.70 -4.99 19.00
N ALA A 49 10.88 -5.45 19.43
CA ALA A 49 11.97 -5.79 18.52
C ALA A 49 11.59 -6.89 17.52
N VAL A 50 10.81 -7.88 17.96
CA VAL A 50 10.29 -8.92 17.05
C VAL A 50 9.22 -8.35 16.12
N TRP A 51 8.31 -7.52 16.65
CA TRP A 51 7.30 -6.87 15.83
C TRP A 51 7.91 -5.97 14.75
N ASP A 52 8.95 -5.20 15.07
CA ASP A 52 9.66 -4.33 14.11
C ASP A 52 10.20 -5.15 12.93
N TYR A 53 10.74 -6.34 13.19
CA TYR A 53 11.17 -7.26 12.14
C TYR A 53 10.00 -7.79 11.30
N CYS A 54 8.89 -8.16 11.94
CA CYS A 54 7.67 -8.60 11.25
C CYS A 54 7.09 -7.48 10.38
N GLU A 55 7.08 -6.24 10.86
CA GLU A 55 6.62 -5.07 10.12
C GLU A 55 7.54 -4.77 8.93
N ALA A 56 8.86 -4.81 9.13
CA ALA A 56 9.82 -4.66 8.04
C ALA A 56 9.63 -5.75 6.96
N SER A 57 9.38 -6.99 7.38
CA SER A 57 9.08 -8.11 6.47
C SER A 57 7.77 -7.88 5.71
N ALA A 58 6.71 -7.45 6.41
CA ALA A 58 5.43 -7.14 5.78
C ALA A 58 5.57 -5.98 4.78
N ARG A 59 6.35 -4.96 5.12
CA ARG A 59 6.66 -3.85 4.21
C ARG A 59 7.47 -4.31 2.99
N PHE A 60 8.42 -5.22 3.17
CA PHE A 60 9.18 -5.79 2.05
C PHE A 60 8.30 -6.59 1.09
N ILE A 61 7.32 -7.36 1.61
CA ILE A 61 6.47 -8.21 0.78
C ILE A 61 5.27 -7.45 0.19
N PHE A 62 4.67 -6.54 0.96
CA PHE A 62 3.38 -5.91 0.65
C PHE A 62 3.42 -4.37 0.58
N GLY A 63 4.59 -3.74 0.77
CA GLY A 63 4.70 -2.28 0.86
C GLY A 63 4.34 -1.53 -0.41
N ASP A 64 4.49 -2.16 -1.58
CA ASP A 64 4.08 -1.60 -2.87
C ASP A 64 2.71 -2.11 -3.34
N SER A 65 2.06 -3.02 -2.60
CA SER A 65 0.77 -3.60 -3.02
C SER A 65 -0.41 -2.86 -2.39
N LEU A 66 -1.27 -2.32 -3.25
CA LEU A 66 -2.58 -1.78 -2.88
C LEU A 66 -3.59 -2.87 -2.52
N GLY A 67 -3.25 -4.15 -2.75
CA GLY A 67 -4.15 -5.29 -2.56
C GLY A 67 -5.11 -5.54 -3.73
N ASP A 68 -5.04 -4.71 -4.78
CA ASP A 68 -5.68 -4.93 -6.08
C ASP A 68 -4.59 -5.13 -7.14
N SER A 69 -4.46 -6.37 -7.63
CA SER A 69 -3.44 -6.74 -8.63
C SER A 69 -3.55 -5.95 -9.92
N ILE A 70 -4.74 -5.45 -10.28
CA ILE A 70 -4.94 -4.61 -11.45
C ILE A 70 -4.37 -3.23 -11.17
N ALA A 71 -4.72 -2.62 -10.02
CA ALA A 71 -4.20 -1.32 -9.62
C ALA A 71 -2.66 -1.33 -9.49
N ASP A 72 -2.10 -2.38 -8.89
CA ASP A 72 -0.65 -2.57 -8.75
C ASP A 72 0.03 -2.63 -10.13
N THR A 73 -0.53 -3.40 -11.06
CA THR A 73 0.00 -3.52 -12.42
C THR A 73 -0.07 -2.20 -13.19
N VAL A 74 -1.19 -1.48 -13.10
CA VAL A 74 -1.38 -0.18 -13.75
C VAL A 74 -0.41 0.85 -13.17
N LEU A 75 -0.25 0.91 -11.85
CA LEU A 75 0.68 1.83 -11.21
C LEU A 75 2.13 1.54 -11.61
N LEU A 76 2.52 0.26 -11.66
CA LEU A 76 3.86 -0.14 -12.13
C LEU A 76 4.10 0.26 -13.58
N ALA A 77 3.13 0.04 -14.46
CA ALA A 77 3.24 0.43 -15.87
C ALA A 77 3.33 1.94 -16.03
N LEU A 78 2.56 2.71 -15.27
CA LEU A 78 2.63 4.17 -15.24
C LEU A 78 3.96 4.68 -14.68
N ARG A 79 4.54 4.03 -13.65
CA ARG A 79 5.88 4.37 -13.13
C ARG A 79 6.98 4.18 -14.16
N ASN A 80 6.81 3.20 -15.07
CA ASN A 80 7.76 2.93 -16.15
C ASN A 80 7.52 3.77 -17.42
N SER A 81 6.40 4.51 -17.51
CA SER A 81 6.05 5.36 -18.66
C SER A 81 6.01 6.84 -18.26
N GLN A 82 7.08 7.56 -18.57
CA GLN A 82 7.19 8.99 -18.28
C GLN A 82 6.21 9.85 -19.10
N GLU A 83 5.78 9.35 -20.25
CA GLU A 83 4.79 9.98 -21.12
C GLU A 83 3.33 9.73 -20.67
N GLY A 84 3.13 8.95 -19.60
CA GLY A 84 1.82 8.50 -19.18
C GLY A 84 1.25 7.41 -20.11
N LEU A 85 0.08 6.90 -19.77
CA LEU A 85 -0.63 5.90 -20.56
C LEU A 85 -2.10 6.29 -20.73
N THR A 86 -2.63 6.07 -21.91
CA THR A 86 -4.06 6.16 -22.20
C THR A 86 -4.80 4.93 -21.66
N ARG A 87 -6.13 5.06 -21.48
CA ARG A 87 -6.96 3.92 -21.05
C ARG A 87 -6.87 2.71 -21.98
N THR A 88 -6.63 2.94 -23.27
CA THR A 88 -6.46 1.89 -24.27
C THR A 88 -5.13 1.14 -24.08
N GLU A 89 -4.03 1.87 -23.88
CA GLU A 89 -2.72 1.27 -23.60
C GLU A 89 -2.74 0.50 -22.28
N ILE A 90 -3.41 1.04 -21.26
CA ILE A 90 -3.64 0.33 -19.99
C ILE A 90 -4.42 -0.98 -20.22
N SER A 91 -5.46 -0.95 -21.06
CA SER A 91 -6.22 -2.17 -21.40
C SER A 91 -5.37 -3.21 -22.13
N GLN A 92 -4.39 -2.78 -22.92
CA GLN A 92 -3.48 -3.68 -23.64
C GLN A 92 -2.49 -4.39 -22.71
N LEU A 93 -2.14 -3.81 -21.55
CA LEU A 93 -1.31 -4.47 -20.53
C LEU A 93 -1.88 -5.83 -20.09
N PHE A 94 -3.20 -5.95 -20.10
CA PHE A 94 -3.92 -7.16 -19.70
C PHE A 94 -4.31 -8.04 -20.90
N GLN A 95 -3.84 -7.74 -22.11
CA GLN A 95 -4.16 -8.47 -23.34
C GLN A 95 -5.68 -8.56 -23.59
N GLY A 96 -6.47 -7.60 -23.12
CA GLY A 96 -7.94 -7.62 -23.23
C GLY A 96 -8.66 -8.58 -22.26
N ASN A 97 -7.96 -9.22 -21.32
CA ASN A 97 -8.56 -10.13 -20.33
C ASN A 97 -9.24 -9.41 -19.15
N ARG A 98 -9.29 -8.08 -19.17
CA ARG A 98 -9.91 -7.25 -18.15
C ARG A 98 -10.91 -6.31 -18.80
N ASP A 99 -12.09 -6.23 -18.21
CA ASP A 99 -13.16 -5.38 -18.73
C ASP A 99 -12.94 -3.89 -18.36
N ARG A 100 -13.72 -3.02 -19.00
CA ARG A 100 -13.63 -1.57 -18.81
C ARG A 100 -13.96 -1.14 -17.37
N GLU A 101 -14.83 -1.87 -16.68
CA GLU A 101 -15.22 -1.56 -15.31
C GLU A 101 -14.11 -1.88 -14.32
N GLN A 102 -13.44 -3.02 -14.47
CA GLN A 102 -12.30 -3.43 -13.66
C GLN A 102 -11.15 -2.43 -13.75
N ILE A 103 -10.81 -2.02 -14.98
CA ILE A 103 -9.79 -0.98 -15.21
C ILE A 103 -10.25 0.36 -14.63
N GLY A 104 -11.54 0.68 -14.77
CA GLY A 104 -12.14 1.90 -14.20
C GLY A 104 -12.06 1.94 -12.67
N ARG A 105 -12.37 0.83 -12.00
CA ARG A 105 -12.25 0.69 -10.54
C ARG A 105 -10.81 0.84 -10.10
N ALA A 106 -9.87 0.17 -10.77
CA ALA A 106 -8.44 0.27 -10.45
C ALA A 106 -7.93 1.72 -10.59
N LEU A 107 -8.25 2.40 -11.69
CA LEU A 107 -7.88 3.81 -11.90
C LEU A 107 -8.56 4.74 -10.89
N GLY A 108 -9.82 4.48 -10.54
CA GLY A 108 -10.54 5.22 -9.49
C GLY A 108 -9.84 5.11 -8.14
N SER A 109 -9.52 3.88 -7.71
CA SER A 109 -8.77 3.64 -6.48
C SER A 109 -7.42 4.36 -6.49
N LEU A 110 -6.64 4.24 -7.57
CA LEU A 110 -5.33 4.91 -7.68
C LEU A 110 -5.46 6.45 -7.60
N LEU A 111 -6.54 7.01 -8.12
CA LEU A 111 -6.81 8.44 -8.07
C LEU A 111 -7.25 8.89 -6.66
N GLU A 112 -8.07 8.10 -5.97
CA GLU A 112 -8.44 8.33 -4.56
C GLU A 112 -7.22 8.27 -3.63
N TYR A 113 -6.28 7.37 -3.88
CA TYR A 113 -5.01 7.30 -3.15
C TYR A 113 -4.02 8.42 -3.54
N GLY A 114 -4.34 9.25 -4.54
CA GLY A 114 -3.46 10.31 -5.02
C GLY A 114 -2.18 9.83 -5.70
N LEU A 115 -2.14 8.56 -6.14
CA LEU A 115 -0.98 7.93 -6.76
C LEU A 115 -0.89 8.21 -8.27
N VAL A 116 -2.01 8.55 -8.89
CA VAL A 116 -2.09 8.90 -10.32
C VAL A 116 -2.88 10.19 -10.52
N ARG A 117 -2.58 10.88 -11.61
CA ARG A 117 -3.34 12.04 -12.10
C ARG A 117 -3.84 11.76 -13.51
N MET A 118 -5.03 12.26 -13.82
CA MET A 118 -5.64 12.16 -15.15
C MET A 118 -5.60 13.52 -15.83
N VAL A 119 -5.16 13.55 -17.08
CA VAL A 119 -5.13 14.73 -17.94
C VAL A 119 -5.99 14.44 -19.17
N PRO A 120 -6.95 15.33 -19.51
CA PRO A 120 -7.69 15.21 -20.76
C PRO A 120 -6.74 15.39 -21.95
N GLU A 121 -6.82 14.50 -22.93
CA GLU A 121 -6.06 14.56 -24.17
C GLU A 121 -7.02 14.69 -25.36
N GLU A 122 -6.85 15.75 -26.15
CA GLU A 122 -7.57 15.92 -27.41
C GLU A 122 -6.86 15.15 -28.52
N THR A 123 -7.11 13.84 -28.59
CA THR A 123 -6.99 13.12 -29.86
C THR A 123 -8.10 13.59 -30.78
N GLY A 124 -7.85 13.81 -32.08
CA GLY A 124 -8.79 14.37 -33.10
C GLY A 124 -10.06 13.53 -33.37
N GLY A 125 -10.78 13.18 -32.30
CA GLY A 125 -11.88 12.23 -32.13
C GLY A 125 -12.36 12.25 -30.65
N GLN A 126 -12.86 11.13 -30.09
CA GLN A 126 -13.35 11.06 -28.70
C GLN A 126 -12.31 11.61 -27.69
N LYS A 127 -12.80 12.29 -26.64
CA LYS A 127 -11.99 12.76 -25.50
C LYS A 127 -11.22 11.59 -24.90
N ALA A 128 -9.91 11.53 -25.15
CA ALA A 128 -9.04 10.54 -24.54
C ALA A 128 -8.60 11.06 -23.17
N GLU A 129 -8.35 10.15 -22.25
CA GLU A 129 -7.80 10.45 -20.92
C GLU A 129 -6.40 9.83 -20.86
N ARG A 130 -5.41 10.66 -20.55
CA ARG A 130 -4.03 10.22 -20.32
C ARG A 130 -3.72 10.25 -18.83
N TRP A 131 -3.20 9.14 -18.33
CA TRP A 131 -2.93 8.91 -16.93
C TRP A 131 -1.43 8.99 -16.68
N PHE A 132 -1.04 9.65 -15.59
CA PHE A 132 0.35 9.82 -15.18
C PHE A 132 0.49 9.42 -13.71
N VAL A 133 1.69 9.01 -13.29
CA VAL A 133 2.00 8.93 -11.86
C VAL A 133 1.99 10.34 -11.27
N SER A 134 1.39 10.47 -10.09
CA SER A 134 1.48 11.69 -9.30
C SER A 134 2.84 11.73 -8.62
N GLU A 135 3.64 12.77 -8.87
CA GLU A 135 4.93 12.96 -8.18
C GLU A 135 4.75 13.20 -6.67
N GLU A 136 3.52 13.51 -6.21
CA GLU A 136 3.20 13.79 -4.82
C GLU A 136 2.94 12.52 -3.97
N GLY A 137 2.85 11.33 -4.59
CA GLY A 137 2.44 10.09 -3.92
C GLY A 137 3.47 9.43 -2.98
N GLY A 138 4.71 9.96 -2.89
CA GLY A 138 5.77 9.45 -2.01
C GLY A 138 5.86 10.12 -0.64
N THR A 139 5.16 11.24 -0.45
CA THR A 139 5.21 12.02 0.79
C THR A 139 3.85 12.64 1.08
N LYS A 140 2.99 11.90 1.80
CA LYS A 140 2.02 12.58 2.66
C LYS A 140 2.83 13.43 3.65
N LYS A 141 3.00 14.71 3.31
CA LYS A 141 3.38 15.74 4.27
C LYS A 141 2.33 15.74 5.36
N THR A 142 2.79 15.41 6.56
CA THR A 142 2.18 15.76 7.83
C THR A 142 1.80 17.24 7.82
N ASN A 143 0.53 17.53 8.11
CA ASN A 143 0.11 18.75 8.79
C ASN A 143 -0.80 18.31 9.93
#